data_AF-A0A3R7U986-F1
#
_entry.id   AF-A0A3R7U986-F1
#
_cell.length_a   1.000
_cell.length_b   1.000
_cell.length_c   1.000
_cell.angle_alpha   90.00
_cell.angle_beta   90.00
_cell.angle_gamma   90.00
#
_symmetry.space_group_name_H-M   'P 1'
#
loop_
_entity.id
_entity.type
_entity.pdbx_description
1 polymer ?
#
loop_
_entity_poly.entity_id
_entity_poly.type
_entity_poly.pdbx_seq_one_letter_code
_entity_poly.pdbx_strand_id
1 'polypeptide(L)'
;MRQTWVTPGGVHPPENKLQSLTQPIGSLPIPEKLVVPLGQHIGAPAIACVSVGDKVLKGQKIADPAGTVSAAIHAPTSGIISAIESRPVAHSSGMAALCVEITSDGDDKWIEKLGISDFEHTSASALLSIITDAGIAGMGGAGFPTAVKLNPGFQRPIDTLIINATECEPYITADDSLIRERAEEIIEGIRILSHILGNPHNILIGIEDNKPEAIEALAPHTQDTGINVVSFPTKYPSGGEKQLIYILTGKELPSGQIPADIGMVCVNIGTTHAIKRAVVDGEPLVSRVTTMTGEACEINRNYDVLIGTPVEHMLEHNNFDAQSCSRVIMGGPMMGFSLTSKQIPIVKTTNCILAPSVEEIPHNEAAQPCIRCGMCAEACPVSLLPQQLLWYSQAEDHERLEAHNLFDCIECGACSYVCPSNIPLVQHYRSSKSDIKKAQEEKVKSTQARERFEFRKQRIELAEKEREAKRAARREAAKQAQASTGTDAMADIVAAAQARAAAKTTSPEQELAKLQRAVSSAEMRVEKAQVKLDSALENAEPTEKINILSAALSGAQQKLEKAKVRLAEHSN
;
A
#
# COMPACT_ATOMS: atom_id res chain seq x y z
N MET A 1 25.93 24.50 -18.22
CA MET A 1 25.64 23.39 -17.28
C MET A 1 25.21 23.98 -15.96
N ARG A 2 24.14 23.44 -15.36
CA ARG A 2 23.67 23.86 -14.04
C ARG A 2 24.66 23.37 -12.97
N GLN A 3 24.79 24.11 -11.87
CA GLN A 3 25.58 23.65 -10.72
C GLN A 3 24.92 22.41 -10.10
N THR A 4 25.74 21.42 -9.74
CA THR A 4 25.33 20.23 -8.98
C THR A 4 26.09 20.18 -7.65
N TRP A 5 25.52 19.49 -6.67
CA TRP A 5 26.10 19.35 -5.33
C TRP A 5 26.50 17.90 -5.03
N VAL A 6 27.57 17.73 -4.26
CA VAL A 6 28.11 16.41 -3.93
C VAL A 6 27.48 15.90 -2.64
N THR A 7 26.75 14.79 -2.71
CA THR A 7 26.13 14.18 -1.52
C THR A 7 27.17 13.55 -0.60
N PRO A 8 26.94 13.59 0.73
CA PRO A 8 27.73 12.83 1.69
C PRO A 8 27.55 11.32 1.48
N GLY A 9 28.52 10.53 1.95
CA GLY A 9 28.51 9.07 1.89
C GLY A 9 28.31 8.48 0.50
N GLY A 10 27.71 7.30 0.40
CA GLY A 10 27.52 6.56 -0.86
C GLY A 10 28.68 5.63 -1.23
N VAL A 11 28.47 4.81 -2.25
CA VAL A 11 29.38 3.75 -2.72
C VAL A 11 29.37 3.63 -4.25
N HIS A 12 30.36 2.94 -4.81
CA HIS A 12 30.50 2.66 -6.24
C HIS A 12 30.53 1.15 -6.51
N PRO A 13 29.39 0.44 -6.40
CA PRO A 13 29.30 -0.96 -6.78
C PRO A 13 29.53 -1.13 -8.30
N PRO A 14 30.01 -2.29 -8.77
CA PRO A 14 30.07 -2.59 -10.20
C PRO A 14 28.69 -2.43 -10.84
N GLU A 15 28.60 -1.67 -11.93
CA GLU A 15 27.31 -1.24 -12.47
C GLU A 15 26.53 -2.35 -13.17
N ASN A 16 27.21 -3.22 -13.91
CA ASN A 16 26.65 -4.36 -14.66
C ASN A 16 25.46 -4.04 -15.60
N LYS A 17 25.33 -2.78 -16.03
CA LYS A 17 24.21 -2.30 -16.87
C LYS A 17 24.26 -2.85 -18.29
N LEU A 18 25.46 -3.05 -18.85
CA LEU A 18 25.63 -3.43 -20.25
C LEU A 18 25.00 -4.80 -20.60
N GLN A 19 24.81 -5.68 -19.63
CA GLN A 19 24.24 -7.01 -19.86
C GLN A 19 22.85 -6.94 -20.52
N SER A 20 22.00 -6.03 -20.06
CA SER A 20 20.59 -5.91 -20.48
C SER A 20 20.32 -4.81 -21.51
N LEU A 21 21.33 -4.01 -21.86
CA LEU A 21 21.25 -2.91 -22.82
C LEU A 21 21.63 -3.31 -24.25
N THR A 22 21.78 -4.60 -24.53
CA THR A 22 22.24 -5.09 -25.84
C THR A 22 21.12 -5.14 -26.90
N GLN A 23 19.86 -5.04 -26.48
CA GLN A 23 18.68 -5.18 -27.33
C GLN A 23 17.61 -4.15 -26.93
N PRO A 24 16.73 -3.74 -27.87
CA PRO A 24 15.63 -2.81 -27.55
C PRO A 24 14.64 -3.44 -26.58
N ILE A 25 13.69 -2.69 -26.03
CA ILE A 25 12.64 -3.22 -25.15
C ILE A 25 11.86 -4.30 -25.90
N GLY A 26 11.73 -5.47 -25.27
CA GLY A 26 11.04 -6.65 -25.81
C GLY A 26 9.62 -6.79 -25.28
N SER A 27 8.90 -7.76 -25.83
CA SER A 27 7.60 -8.20 -25.34
C SER A 27 7.69 -9.65 -24.88
N LEU A 28 7.02 -9.99 -23.79
CA LEU A 28 6.83 -11.38 -23.37
C LEU A 28 5.53 -11.95 -23.97
N PRO A 29 5.46 -13.25 -24.29
CA PRO A 29 4.19 -13.93 -24.52
C PRO A 29 3.26 -13.74 -23.32
N ILE A 30 1.94 -13.62 -23.56
CA ILE A 30 0.98 -13.51 -22.46
C ILE A 30 0.92 -14.85 -21.72
N PRO A 31 1.13 -14.89 -20.40
CA PRO A 31 1.02 -16.13 -19.63
C PRO A 31 -0.43 -16.61 -19.59
N GLU A 32 -0.63 -17.92 -19.42
CA GLU A 32 -1.98 -18.51 -19.28
C GLU A 32 -2.73 -17.89 -18.09
N LYS A 33 -2.01 -17.60 -17.00
CA LYS A 33 -2.56 -17.03 -15.76
C LYS A 33 -1.76 -15.83 -15.31
N LEU A 34 -2.46 -14.78 -14.92
CA LEU A 34 -1.91 -13.61 -14.26
C LEU A 34 -2.49 -13.50 -12.85
N VAL A 35 -1.64 -13.21 -11.87
CA VAL A 35 -2.04 -13.03 -10.46
C VAL A 35 -1.81 -11.58 -10.09
N VAL A 36 -2.87 -10.81 -9.89
CA VAL A 36 -2.80 -9.38 -9.62
C VAL A 36 -3.07 -9.12 -8.14
N PRO A 37 -2.05 -8.78 -7.32
CA PRO A 37 -2.26 -8.48 -5.91
C PRO A 37 -3.11 -7.23 -5.71
N LEU A 38 -3.98 -7.22 -4.70
CA LEU A 38 -4.78 -6.03 -4.37
C LEU A 38 -3.99 -4.96 -3.61
N GLY A 39 -2.84 -5.33 -3.03
CA GLY A 39 -1.88 -4.41 -2.42
C GLY A 39 -0.63 -4.26 -3.29
N GLN A 40 -0.56 -3.20 -4.10
CA GLN A 40 0.60 -2.88 -4.95
C GLN A 40 1.15 -1.46 -4.71
N HIS A 41 0.86 -0.91 -3.54
CA HIS A 41 1.24 0.42 -3.09
C HIS A 41 1.30 0.45 -1.56
N ILE A 42 1.95 1.47 -1.00
CA ILE A 42 2.05 1.65 0.47
C ILE A 42 0.70 1.93 1.17
N GLY A 43 -0.31 2.33 0.39
CA GLY A 43 -1.67 2.60 0.86
C GLY A 43 -2.49 1.37 1.24
N ALA A 44 -3.74 1.57 1.66
CA ALA A 44 -4.66 0.49 1.99
C ALA A 44 -5.01 -0.33 0.73
N PRO A 45 -4.92 -1.67 0.76
CA PRO A 45 -5.19 -2.52 -0.41
C PRO A 45 -6.52 -2.20 -1.08
N ALA A 46 -6.55 -2.22 -2.41
CA ALA A 46 -7.75 -1.97 -3.20
C ALA A 46 -8.83 -3.04 -2.93
N ILE A 47 -10.10 -2.67 -3.12
CA ILE A 47 -11.24 -3.55 -2.89
C ILE A 47 -11.71 -4.09 -4.25
N ALA A 48 -11.67 -5.40 -4.44
CA ALA A 48 -12.12 -6.02 -5.68
C ALA A 48 -13.57 -5.64 -6.00
N CYS A 49 -13.83 -5.25 -7.25
CA CYS A 49 -15.15 -4.91 -7.77
C CYS A 49 -15.66 -5.91 -8.83
N VAL A 50 -14.95 -7.03 -8.98
CA VAL A 50 -15.30 -8.18 -9.83
C VAL A 50 -15.49 -9.44 -8.99
N SER A 51 -16.14 -10.45 -9.56
CA SER A 51 -16.39 -11.77 -8.95
C SER A 51 -15.74 -12.88 -9.78
N VAL A 52 -15.49 -14.03 -9.14
CA VAL A 52 -15.04 -15.24 -9.83
C VAL A 52 -16.06 -15.65 -10.90
N GLY A 53 -15.59 -15.91 -12.11
CA GLY A 53 -16.40 -16.23 -13.29
C GLY A 53 -16.69 -15.03 -14.21
N ASP A 54 -16.40 -13.80 -13.77
CA ASP A 54 -16.60 -12.61 -14.59
C ASP A 54 -15.63 -12.60 -15.78
N LYS A 55 -16.12 -12.17 -16.94
CA LYS A 55 -15.29 -11.84 -18.10
C LYS A 55 -14.81 -10.40 -17.98
N VAL A 56 -13.53 -10.19 -18.24
CA VAL A 56 -12.89 -8.87 -18.19
C VAL A 56 -12.14 -8.58 -19.47
N LEU A 57 -12.09 -7.30 -19.85
CA LEU A 57 -11.26 -6.80 -20.94
C LEU A 57 -9.95 -6.23 -20.38
N LYS A 58 -8.91 -6.17 -21.21
CA LYS A 58 -7.65 -5.50 -20.85
C LYS A 58 -7.88 -4.03 -20.56
N GLY A 59 -7.30 -3.58 -19.44
CA GLY A 59 -7.49 -2.23 -18.91
C GLY A 59 -8.80 -2.04 -18.14
N GLN A 60 -9.69 -3.03 -18.06
CA GLN A 60 -10.89 -2.91 -17.23
C GLN A 60 -10.51 -2.84 -15.75
N LYS A 61 -11.12 -1.91 -15.01
CA LYS A 61 -10.95 -1.82 -13.56
C LYS A 61 -11.52 -3.07 -12.87
N ILE A 62 -10.71 -3.69 -12.02
CA ILE A 62 -11.05 -4.91 -11.26
C ILE A 62 -11.03 -4.68 -9.74
N ALA A 63 -10.45 -3.57 -9.28
CA ALA A 63 -10.53 -3.16 -7.89
C ALA A 63 -10.53 -1.64 -7.74
N ASP A 64 -11.34 -1.15 -6.80
CA ASP A 64 -11.46 0.26 -6.46
C ASP A 64 -10.48 0.66 -5.34
N PRO A 65 -9.94 1.89 -5.35
CA PRO A 65 -9.10 2.40 -4.27
C PRO A 65 -9.81 2.35 -2.91
N ALA A 66 -9.10 1.93 -1.87
CA ALA A 66 -9.58 1.97 -0.49
C ALA A 66 -9.12 3.25 0.23
N GLY A 67 -10.01 4.23 0.37
CA GLY A 67 -9.73 5.46 1.10
C GLY A 67 -8.82 6.45 0.36
N THR A 68 -8.15 7.34 1.09
CA THR A 68 -7.41 8.49 0.53
C THR A 68 -6.04 8.14 -0.04
N VAL A 69 -5.36 7.15 0.52
CA VAL A 69 -4.05 6.67 0.05
C VAL A 69 -4.24 5.26 -0.46
N SER A 70 -4.66 5.15 -1.72
CA SER A 70 -4.86 3.90 -2.46
C SER A 70 -4.96 4.23 -3.96
N ALA A 71 -4.85 3.23 -4.83
CA ALA A 71 -4.99 3.39 -6.27
C ALA A 71 -5.74 2.21 -6.88
N ALA A 72 -6.43 2.45 -8.00
CA ALA A 72 -7.20 1.42 -8.68
C ALA A 72 -6.31 0.31 -9.27
N ILE A 73 -6.92 -0.83 -9.58
CA ILE A 73 -6.25 -1.99 -10.18
C ILE A 73 -7.06 -2.42 -11.40
N HIS A 74 -6.34 -2.80 -12.45
CA HIS A 74 -6.90 -3.12 -13.76
C HIS A 74 -6.50 -4.52 -14.20
N ALA A 75 -7.35 -5.13 -15.02
CA ALA A 75 -7.06 -6.37 -15.72
C ALA A 75 -5.89 -6.14 -16.71
N PRO A 76 -4.78 -6.86 -16.58
CA PRO A 76 -3.62 -6.67 -17.44
C PRO A 76 -3.79 -7.23 -18.86
N THR A 77 -4.74 -8.15 -19.03
CA THR A 77 -5.16 -8.73 -20.30
C THR A 77 -6.65 -9.10 -20.24
N SER A 78 -7.26 -9.47 -21.37
CA SER A 78 -8.63 -10.01 -21.40
C SER A 78 -8.68 -11.45 -20.94
N GLY A 79 -9.81 -11.84 -20.36
CA GLY A 79 -9.99 -13.22 -19.90
C GLY A 79 -11.10 -13.37 -18.88
N ILE A 80 -10.95 -14.36 -18.02
CA ILE A 80 -11.93 -14.72 -16.98
C ILE A 80 -11.27 -14.62 -15.61
N ILE A 81 -11.97 -14.03 -14.64
CA ILE A 81 -11.55 -14.06 -13.24
C ILE A 81 -11.69 -15.49 -12.71
N SER A 82 -10.58 -16.20 -12.57
CA SER A 82 -10.57 -17.60 -12.15
C SER A 82 -10.53 -17.78 -10.64
N ALA A 83 -9.98 -16.83 -9.89
CA ALA A 83 -9.95 -16.86 -8.43
C ALA A 83 -9.81 -15.46 -7.81
N ILE A 84 -10.32 -15.29 -6.59
CA ILE A 84 -10.04 -14.15 -5.72
C ILE A 84 -9.69 -14.70 -4.34
N GLU A 85 -8.39 -14.84 -4.06
CA GLU A 85 -7.91 -15.58 -2.88
C GLU A 85 -6.52 -15.10 -2.43
N SER A 86 -6.10 -15.55 -1.24
CA SER A 86 -4.78 -15.20 -0.69
C SER A 86 -3.67 -15.97 -1.40
N ARG A 87 -2.68 -15.26 -1.94
CA ARG A 87 -1.54 -15.85 -2.68
C ARG A 87 -0.22 -15.19 -2.29
N PRO A 88 0.93 -15.86 -2.49
CA PRO A 88 2.24 -15.27 -2.25
C PRO A 88 2.43 -13.98 -3.04
N VAL A 89 2.96 -12.94 -2.38
CA VAL A 89 3.23 -11.64 -3.01
C VAL A 89 4.68 -11.20 -2.84
N ALA A 90 5.06 -10.19 -3.62
CA ALA A 90 6.38 -9.57 -3.62
C ALA A 90 6.69 -8.87 -2.26
N HIS A 91 7.13 -9.66 -1.28
CA HIS A 91 7.52 -9.18 0.04
C HIS A 91 8.68 -10.00 0.61
N SER A 92 9.59 -9.35 1.32
CA SER A 92 10.80 -9.97 1.88
C SER A 92 10.52 -11.08 2.90
N SER A 93 9.35 -11.07 3.54
CA SER A 93 8.93 -12.12 4.48
C SER A 93 8.23 -13.30 3.80
N GLY A 94 8.00 -13.27 2.48
CA GLY A 94 7.21 -14.27 1.78
C GLY A 94 5.73 -14.30 2.18
N MET A 95 5.17 -13.17 2.63
CA MET A 95 3.75 -13.11 3.04
C MET A 95 2.81 -13.35 1.85
N ALA A 96 1.58 -13.75 2.17
CA ALA A 96 0.49 -13.82 1.22
C ALA A 96 -0.46 -12.64 1.38
N ALA A 97 -1.11 -12.23 0.29
CA ALA A 97 -2.15 -11.22 0.29
C ALA A 97 -3.26 -11.58 -0.70
N LEU A 98 -4.41 -10.94 -0.55
CA LEU A 98 -5.56 -11.13 -1.45
C LEU A 98 -5.19 -10.69 -2.87
N CYS A 99 -5.38 -11.58 -3.83
CA CYS A 99 -5.06 -11.39 -5.23
C CYS A 99 -6.26 -11.76 -6.11
N VAL A 100 -6.31 -11.18 -7.31
CA VAL A 100 -7.23 -11.57 -8.37
C VAL A 100 -6.46 -12.37 -9.41
N GLU A 101 -6.84 -13.63 -9.64
CA GLU A 101 -6.29 -14.45 -10.73
C GLU A 101 -7.13 -14.27 -11.99
N ILE A 102 -6.47 -14.01 -13.11
CA ILE A 102 -7.07 -13.88 -14.43
C ILE A 102 -6.50 -15.00 -15.30
N THR A 103 -7.37 -15.86 -15.81
CA THR A 103 -7.01 -16.80 -16.88
C THR A 103 -7.20 -16.09 -18.21
N SER A 104 -6.09 -15.94 -18.96
CA SER A 104 -6.06 -15.26 -20.25
C SER A 104 -6.90 -16.01 -21.28
N ASP A 105 -7.65 -15.27 -22.10
CA ASP A 105 -8.34 -15.83 -23.29
C ASP A 105 -7.45 -15.82 -24.54
N GLY A 106 -6.26 -15.22 -24.47
CA GLY A 106 -5.32 -15.06 -25.59
C GLY A 106 -5.67 -13.96 -26.59
N ASP A 107 -6.83 -13.28 -26.43
CA ASP A 107 -7.29 -12.25 -27.37
C ASP A 107 -6.67 -10.88 -27.08
N ASP A 108 -6.20 -10.64 -25.85
CA ASP A 108 -5.63 -9.38 -25.36
C ASP A 108 -6.50 -8.14 -25.67
N LYS A 109 -7.83 -8.32 -25.62
CA LYS A 109 -8.79 -7.33 -26.08
C LYS A 109 -8.94 -6.19 -25.08
N TRP A 110 -8.62 -4.98 -25.53
CA TRP A 110 -8.76 -3.75 -24.75
C TRP A 110 -10.21 -3.29 -24.54
N ILE A 111 -10.43 -2.60 -23.42
CA ILE A 111 -11.54 -1.66 -23.27
C ILE A 111 -11.45 -0.53 -24.32
N GLU A 112 -12.54 0.21 -24.50
CA GLU A 112 -12.47 1.47 -25.25
C GLU A 112 -11.52 2.44 -24.53
N LYS A 113 -10.52 2.94 -25.26
CA LYS A 113 -9.50 3.84 -24.73
C LYS A 113 -9.95 5.28 -24.97
N LEU A 114 -10.23 5.99 -23.89
CA LEU A 114 -10.68 7.39 -23.91
C LEU A 114 -9.59 8.29 -23.34
N GLY A 115 -8.64 8.66 -24.19
CA GLY A 115 -7.57 9.59 -23.86
C GLY A 115 -7.91 11.05 -24.17
N ILE A 116 -7.16 11.97 -23.58
CA ILE A 116 -7.28 13.42 -23.73
C ILE A 116 -5.94 13.97 -24.20
N SER A 117 -5.83 14.25 -25.51
CA SER A 117 -4.65 14.88 -26.08
C SER A 117 -4.53 16.36 -25.69
N ASP A 118 -5.65 17.06 -25.51
CA ASP A 118 -5.70 18.46 -25.08
C ASP A 118 -5.84 18.61 -23.56
N PHE A 119 -4.88 18.03 -22.82
CA PHE A 119 -4.90 18.05 -21.35
C PHE A 119 -4.70 19.46 -20.77
N GLU A 120 -4.14 20.39 -21.54
CA GLU A 120 -3.88 21.78 -21.11
C GLU A 120 -5.17 22.54 -20.79
N HIS A 121 -6.29 22.18 -21.44
CA HIS A 121 -7.62 22.73 -21.15
C HIS A 121 -8.40 21.95 -20.09
N THR A 122 -7.81 20.89 -19.54
CA THR A 122 -8.41 20.06 -18.49
C THR A 122 -7.94 20.54 -17.12
N SER A 123 -8.83 20.55 -16.12
CA SER A 123 -8.46 20.97 -14.77
C SER A 123 -7.50 19.97 -14.11
N ALA A 124 -6.59 20.47 -13.28
CA ALA A 124 -5.68 19.61 -12.50
C ALA A 124 -6.43 18.55 -11.68
N SER A 125 -7.59 18.89 -11.11
CA SER A 125 -8.44 17.95 -10.37
C SER A 125 -8.96 16.79 -11.24
N ALA A 126 -9.36 17.06 -12.49
CA ALA A 126 -9.84 16.03 -13.40
C ALA A 126 -8.68 15.11 -13.85
N LEU A 127 -7.50 15.68 -14.14
CA LEU A 127 -6.31 14.90 -14.45
C LEU A 127 -5.87 14.01 -13.28
N LEU A 128 -5.93 14.53 -12.05
CA LEU A 128 -5.67 13.73 -10.84
C LEU A 128 -6.68 12.60 -10.66
N SER A 129 -7.95 12.80 -11.03
CA SER A 129 -8.95 11.73 -11.05
C SER A 129 -8.57 10.65 -12.05
N ILE A 130 -8.21 11.02 -13.29
CA ILE A 130 -7.75 10.08 -14.32
C ILE A 130 -6.55 9.28 -13.83
N ILE A 131 -5.55 9.93 -13.21
CA ILE A 131 -4.36 9.25 -12.66
C ILE A 131 -4.74 8.28 -11.53
N THR A 132 -5.70 8.64 -10.68
CA THR A 132 -6.20 7.79 -9.60
C THR A 132 -6.94 6.58 -10.15
N ASP A 133 -7.86 6.83 -11.09
CA ASP A 133 -8.69 5.82 -11.74
C ASP A 133 -7.86 4.90 -12.62
N ALA A 134 -6.80 5.38 -13.27
CA ALA A 134 -5.83 4.58 -14.03
C ALA A 134 -4.90 3.75 -13.14
N GLY A 135 -4.96 3.95 -11.82
CA GLY A 135 -4.21 3.14 -10.87
C GLY A 135 -2.72 3.45 -10.82
N ILE A 136 -2.29 4.65 -11.22
CA ILE A 136 -0.86 5.00 -11.25
C ILE A 136 -0.31 5.10 -9.82
N ALA A 137 0.75 4.33 -9.57
CA ALA A 137 1.53 4.40 -8.34
C ALA A 137 3.02 4.59 -8.69
N GLY A 138 3.79 5.21 -7.78
CA GLY A 138 5.20 5.51 -8.01
C GLY A 138 6.03 4.25 -8.26
N MET A 139 6.52 4.09 -9.49
CA MET A 139 7.19 2.88 -9.96
C MET A 139 8.69 2.79 -9.61
N GLY A 140 9.25 3.86 -9.03
CA GLY A 140 10.65 3.93 -8.61
C GLY A 140 10.96 3.41 -7.20
N GLY A 141 9.98 2.80 -6.50
CA GLY A 141 10.20 2.32 -5.14
C GLY A 141 8.92 1.88 -4.43
N ALA A 142 8.58 2.52 -3.31
CA ALA A 142 7.51 2.11 -2.39
C ALA A 142 6.07 2.12 -2.93
N GLY A 143 5.86 2.44 -4.22
CA GLY A 143 4.53 2.42 -4.82
C GLY A 143 3.59 3.48 -4.25
N PHE A 144 4.04 4.69 -3.93
CA PHE A 144 3.12 5.71 -3.40
C PHE A 144 2.08 6.13 -4.45
N PRO A 145 0.76 6.18 -4.16
CA PRO A 145 -0.26 6.61 -5.12
C PRO A 145 0.05 7.98 -5.71
N THR A 146 0.21 8.06 -7.03
CA THR A 146 0.83 9.23 -7.66
C THR A 146 -0.06 10.47 -7.58
N ALA A 147 -1.37 10.32 -7.73
CA ALA A 147 -2.31 11.43 -7.58
C ALA A 147 -2.25 12.11 -6.20
N VAL A 148 -2.00 11.33 -5.13
CA VAL A 148 -1.81 11.88 -3.78
C VAL A 148 -0.52 12.71 -3.72
N LYS A 149 0.56 12.22 -4.35
CA LYS A 149 1.85 12.93 -4.41
C LYS A 149 1.75 14.24 -5.19
N LEU A 150 0.94 14.27 -6.24
CA LEU A 150 0.71 15.42 -7.10
C LEU A 150 -0.34 16.41 -6.55
N ASN A 151 -0.96 16.11 -5.41
CA ASN A 151 -1.89 16.99 -4.73
C ASN A 151 -1.36 17.44 -3.37
N PRO A 152 -0.31 18.29 -3.32
CA PRO A 152 0.25 18.79 -2.07
C PRO A 152 -0.71 19.74 -1.33
N GLY A 153 -1.82 20.13 -1.93
CA GLY A 153 -2.79 21.09 -1.40
C GLY A 153 -2.38 22.55 -1.62
N PHE A 154 -3.34 23.46 -1.51
CA PHE A 154 -3.15 24.89 -1.83
C PHE A 154 -2.11 25.62 -0.96
N GLN A 155 -1.76 25.07 0.21
CA GLN A 155 -0.79 25.68 1.12
C GLN A 155 0.67 25.43 0.73
N ARG A 156 0.92 24.55 -0.25
CA ARG A 156 2.26 24.14 -0.67
C ARG A 156 2.42 24.35 -2.18
N PRO A 157 2.62 25.61 -2.63
CA PRO A 157 2.93 25.87 -4.04
C PRO A 157 4.24 25.17 -4.42
N ILE A 158 4.25 24.54 -5.58
CA ILE A 158 5.41 23.80 -6.08
C ILE A 158 6.15 24.69 -7.08
N ASP A 159 7.41 24.98 -6.76
CA ASP A 159 8.30 25.78 -7.61
C ASP A 159 9.20 24.90 -8.49
N THR A 160 9.52 23.69 -8.02
CA THR A 160 10.43 22.78 -8.72
C THR A 160 9.81 21.40 -8.92
N LEU A 161 9.72 20.96 -10.17
CA LEU A 161 9.44 19.58 -10.56
C LEU A 161 10.76 18.88 -10.89
N ILE A 162 11.03 17.78 -10.21
CA ILE A 162 12.18 16.90 -10.43
C ILE A 162 11.68 15.59 -11.03
N ILE A 163 12.28 15.19 -12.12
CA ILE A 163 12.10 13.91 -12.76
C ILE A 163 13.33 13.06 -12.48
N ASN A 164 13.13 11.98 -11.74
CA ASN A 164 14.18 11.06 -11.36
C ASN A 164 14.39 10.03 -12.48
N ALA A 165 15.44 10.27 -13.26
CA ALA A 165 15.97 9.39 -14.31
C ALA A 165 17.33 8.79 -13.90
N THR A 166 17.62 8.74 -12.59
CA THR A 166 18.93 8.34 -12.09
C THR A 166 19.20 6.85 -12.32
N GLU A 167 18.28 5.97 -11.90
CA GLU A 167 18.44 4.51 -11.93
C GLU A 167 19.84 4.04 -11.45
N CYS A 168 20.19 4.37 -10.20
CA CYS A 168 21.52 4.14 -9.64
C CYS A 168 21.77 2.70 -9.13
N GLU A 169 20.74 1.86 -9.05
CA GLU A 169 20.87 0.47 -8.60
C GLU A 169 21.62 -0.36 -9.66
N PRO A 170 22.66 -1.14 -9.31
CA PRO A 170 23.35 -1.99 -10.27
C PRO A 170 22.40 -2.94 -11.02
N TYR A 171 22.78 -3.34 -12.23
CA TYR A 171 22.05 -4.23 -13.15
C TYR A 171 20.76 -3.67 -13.76
N ILE A 172 20.02 -2.80 -13.07
CA ILE A 172 18.70 -2.33 -13.51
C ILE A 172 18.84 -1.34 -14.67
N THR A 173 18.14 -1.53 -15.78
CA THR A 173 18.26 -0.66 -16.99
C THR A 173 16.89 -0.34 -17.62
N ALA A 174 15.82 -0.54 -16.86
CA ALA A 174 14.44 -0.38 -17.31
C ALA A 174 14.12 1.08 -17.63
N ASP A 175 14.50 2.00 -16.74
CA ASP A 175 14.31 3.44 -16.91
C ASP A 175 15.25 3.99 -17.99
N ASP A 176 16.52 3.53 -18.04
CA ASP A 176 17.46 3.89 -19.11
C ASP A 176 16.92 3.52 -20.51
N SER A 177 16.52 2.25 -20.69
CA SER A 177 15.96 1.78 -21.97
C SER A 177 14.66 2.52 -22.34
N LEU A 178 13.82 2.81 -21.34
CA LEU A 178 12.59 3.56 -21.56
C LEU A 178 12.88 4.97 -22.07
N ILE A 179 13.92 5.64 -21.55
CA ILE A 179 14.32 6.96 -22.03
C ILE A 179 14.86 6.88 -23.47
N ARG A 180 15.74 5.93 -23.75
CA ARG A 180 16.32 5.75 -25.10
C ARG A 180 15.26 5.57 -26.18
N GLU A 181 14.19 4.86 -25.88
CA GLU A 181 13.16 4.51 -26.86
C GLU A 181 11.92 5.41 -26.85
N ARG A 182 11.59 6.04 -25.72
CA ARG A 182 10.32 6.77 -25.54
C ARG A 182 10.49 8.17 -24.98
N ALA A 183 11.62 8.82 -25.26
CA ALA A 183 11.95 10.18 -24.79
C ALA A 183 10.82 11.20 -25.06
N GLU A 184 10.25 11.21 -26.27
CA GLU A 184 9.15 12.13 -26.63
C GLU A 184 7.94 11.97 -25.71
N GLU A 185 7.48 10.73 -25.50
CA GLU A 185 6.33 10.43 -24.63
C GLU A 185 6.60 10.80 -23.18
N ILE A 186 7.84 10.63 -22.73
CA ILE A 186 8.26 11.05 -21.39
C ILE A 186 8.14 12.57 -21.25
N ILE A 187 8.61 13.34 -22.24
CA ILE A 187 8.49 14.81 -22.21
C ILE A 187 7.04 15.24 -22.16
N GLU A 188 6.15 14.59 -22.91
CA GLU A 188 4.70 14.86 -22.82
C GLU A 188 4.15 14.55 -21.42
N GLY A 189 4.59 13.46 -20.80
CA GLY A 189 4.31 13.17 -19.38
C GLY A 189 4.78 14.26 -18.43
N ILE A 190 5.94 14.86 -18.68
CA ILE A 190 6.47 15.98 -17.88
C ILE A 190 5.58 17.22 -18.05
N ARG A 191 5.08 17.50 -19.26
CA ARG A 191 4.15 18.62 -19.50
C ARG A 191 2.84 18.45 -18.74
N ILE A 192 2.28 17.23 -18.72
CA ILE A 192 1.08 16.91 -17.92
C ILE A 192 1.36 17.16 -16.43
N LEU A 193 2.49 16.67 -15.92
CA LEU A 193 2.91 16.91 -14.53
C LEU A 193 3.06 18.41 -14.22
N SER A 194 3.71 19.17 -15.11
CA SER A 194 3.88 20.61 -14.98
C SER A 194 2.52 21.31 -14.87
N HIS A 195 1.58 20.98 -15.76
CA HIS A 195 0.24 21.56 -15.77
C HIS A 195 -0.54 21.26 -14.48
N ILE A 196 -0.51 20.01 -14.01
CA ILE A 196 -1.16 19.62 -12.73
C ILE A 196 -0.60 20.43 -11.55
N LEU A 197 0.70 20.68 -11.55
CA LEU A 197 1.40 21.39 -10.47
C LEU A 197 1.35 22.92 -10.60
N GLY A 198 0.68 23.45 -11.63
CA GLY A 198 0.54 24.89 -11.83
C GLY A 198 1.76 25.56 -12.47
N ASN A 199 2.46 24.85 -13.35
CA ASN A 199 3.61 25.32 -14.13
C ASN A 199 4.79 25.80 -13.25
N PRO A 200 5.46 24.88 -12.56
CA PRO A 200 6.64 25.20 -11.75
C PRO A 200 7.73 25.90 -12.58
N HIS A 201 8.43 26.86 -11.98
CA HIS A 201 9.50 27.62 -12.65
C HIS A 201 10.70 26.75 -13.04
N ASN A 202 10.94 25.66 -12.29
CA ASN A 202 12.07 24.78 -12.49
C ASN A 202 11.60 23.37 -12.80
N ILE A 203 11.88 22.88 -14.02
CA ILE A 203 11.61 21.50 -14.41
C ILE A 203 12.95 20.81 -14.74
N LEU A 204 13.31 19.79 -13.95
CA LEU A 204 14.63 19.18 -13.97
C LEU A 204 14.52 17.67 -14.20
N ILE A 205 15.29 17.15 -15.16
CA ILE A 205 15.52 15.72 -15.31
C ILE A 205 16.90 15.42 -14.73
N GLY A 206 16.93 14.75 -13.58
CA GLY A 206 18.18 14.31 -12.96
C GLY A 206 18.59 12.94 -13.49
N ILE A 207 19.78 12.87 -14.09
CA ILE A 207 20.30 11.66 -14.74
C ILE A 207 21.81 11.49 -14.45
N GLU A 208 22.25 10.24 -14.28
CA GLU A 208 23.66 9.92 -14.09
C GLU A 208 24.44 9.98 -15.42
N ASP A 209 25.72 10.31 -15.34
CA ASP A 209 26.63 10.43 -16.48
C ASP A 209 26.97 9.11 -17.19
N ASN A 210 26.67 7.96 -16.56
CA ASN A 210 26.81 6.64 -17.18
C ASN A 210 25.70 6.28 -18.19
N LYS A 211 24.77 7.21 -18.50
CA LYS A 211 23.67 6.99 -19.45
C LYS A 211 23.72 7.94 -20.66
N PRO A 212 24.82 7.95 -21.44
CA PRO A 212 25.00 8.92 -22.53
C PRO A 212 23.91 8.83 -23.61
N GLU A 213 23.48 7.62 -23.98
CA GLU A 213 22.45 7.42 -25.01
C GLU A 213 21.07 7.93 -24.57
N ALA A 214 20.71 7.77 -23.28
CA ALA A 214 19.47 8.33 -22.74
C ALA A 214 19.51 9.88 -22.71
N ILE A 215 20.66 10.46 -22.37
CA ILE A 215 20.85 11.92 -22.42
C ILE A 215 20.69 12.42 -23.86
N GLU A 216 21.28 11.72 -24.83
CA GLU A 216 21.18 12.04 -26.25
C GLU A 216 19.72 11.94 -26.75
N ALA A 217 19.00 10.89 -26.35
CA ALA A 217 17.59 10.71 -26.70
C ALA A 217 16.67 11.83 -26.16
N LEU A 218 16.97 12.39 -24.99
CA LEU A 218 16.21 13.52 -24.40
C LEU A 218 16.52 14.87 -25.05
N ALA A 219 17.72 15.04 -25.62
CA ALA A 219 18.19 16.32 -26.14
C ALA A 219 17.25 16.98 -27.16
N PRO A 220 16.74 16.29 -28.21
CA PRO A 220 15.87 16.94 -29.19
C PRO A 220 14.52 17.39 -28.62
N HIS A 221 14.02 16.69 -27.59
CA HIS A 221 12.67 16.95 -27.04
C HIS A 221 12.67 17.98 -25.90
N THR A 222 13.83 18.45 -25.44
CA THR A 222 13.94 19.42 -24.35
C THR A 222 14.28 20.84 -24.81
N GLN A 223 14.62 21.02 -26.09
CA GLN A 223 14.91 22.34 -26.68
C GLN A 223 13.70 23.28 -26.57
N ASP A 224 13.94 24.50 -26.08
CA ASP A 224 12.93 25.57 -25.92
C ASP A 224 11.69 25.21 -25.07
N THR A 225 11.74 24.11 -24.31
CA THR A 225 10.63 23.66 -23.44
C THR A 225 10.68 24.20 -22.02
N GLY A 226 11.82 24.73 -21.58
CA GLY A 226 12.10 25.04 -20.17
C GLY A 226 12.45 23.83 -19.29
N ILE A 227 12.45 22.62 -19.85
CA ILE A 227 12.87 21.38 -19.19
C ILE A 227 14.40 21.25 -19.28
N ASN A 228 15.07 21.08 -18.15
CA ASN A 228 16.52 21.00 -18.09
C ASN A 228 16.99 19.59 -17.73
N VAL A 229 17.76 18.97 -18.63
CA VAL A 229 18.50 17.74 -18.33
C VAL A 229 19.76 18.09 -17.53
N VAL A 230 19.90 17.53 -16.33
CA VAL A 230 21.01 17.77 -15.42
C VAL A 230 21.74 16.46 -15.18
N SER A 231 22.87 16.29 -15.89
CA SER A 231 23.79 15.15 -15.71
C SER A 231 24.67 15.36 -14.48
N PHE A 232 24.91 14.30 -13.71
CA PHE A 232 25.81 14.30 -12.56
C PHE A 232 26.58 12.98 -12.40
N PRO A 233 27.68 12.96 -11.62
CA PRO A 233 28.50 11.76 -11.46
C PRO A 233 27.74 10.56 -10.89
N THR A 234 27.95 9.39 -11.49
CA THR A 234 27.38 8.11 -11.07
C THR A 234 27.85 7.73 -9.65
N LYS A 235 26.90 7.56 -8.73
CA LYS A 235 27.20 7.26 -7.32
C LYS A 235 25.97 6.70 -6.61
N TYR A 236 26.06 5.53 -6.02
CA TYR A 236 24.93 4.95 -5.30
C TYR A 236 24.84 5.49 -3.85
N PRO A 237 23.65 5.88 -3.32
CA PRO A 237 22.33 5.94 -3.94
C PRO A 237 21.90 7.37 -4.32
N SER A 238 22.47 7.94 -5.39
CA SER A 238 22.11 9.26 -5.95
C SER A 238 20.63 9.36 -6.32
N GLY A 239 19.97 8.24 -6.62
CA GLY A 239 18.56 8.16 -7.01
C GLY A 239 17.58 8.24 -5.83
N GLY A 240 18.07 8.22 -4.59
CA GLY A 240 17.23 8.46 -3.42
C GLY A 240 16.63 9.88 -3.47
N GLU A 241 15.35 10.03 -3.09
CA GLU A 241 14.63 11.31 -3.24
C GLU A 241 15.34 12.48 -2.55
N LYS A 242 15.82 12.26 -1.32
CA LYS A 242 16.59 13.27 -0.56
C LYS A 242 17.94 13.58 -1.23
N GLN A 243 18.64 12.55 -1.69
CA GLN A 243 19.94 12.69 -2.35
C GLN A 243 19.80 13.45 -3.66
N LEU A 244 18.82 13.10 -4.50
CA LEU A 244 18.60 13.74 -5.78
C LEU A 244 18.21 15.22 -5.63
N ILE A 245 17.33 15.55 -4.68
CA ILE A 245 16.99 16.94 -4.36
C ILE A 245 18.25 17.73 -4.00
N TYR A 246 19.11 17.17 -3.15
CA TYR A 246 20.36 17.83 -2.78
C TYR A 246 21.30 18.00 -3.99
N ILE A 247 21.52 16.95 -4.80
CA ILE A 247 22.38 16.98 -5.99
C ILE A 247 21.93 18.05 -6.99
N LEU A 248 20.62 18.28 -7.12
CA LEU A 248 20.04 19.18 -8.12
C LEU A 248 19.77 20.59 -7.62
N THR A 249 19.72 20.81 -6.29
CA THR A 249 19.28 22.10 -5.72
C THR A 249 20.12 22.61 -4.55
N GLY A 250 20.95 21.76 -3.95
CA GLY A 250 21.73 22.07 -2.75
C GLY A 250 20.90 22.18 -1.48
N LYS A 251 19.59 21.96 -1.57
CA LYS A 251 18.68 21.99 -0.42
C LYS A 251 18.61 20.61 0.23
N GLU A 252 18.64 20.58 1.55
CA GLU A 252 18.41 19.36 2.32
C GLU A 252 16.93 19.25 2.68
N LEU A 253 16.39 18.02 2.63
CA LEU A 253 15.04 17.73 3.11
C LEU A 253 15.11 17.36 4.60
N PRO A 254 14.55 18.18 5.52
CA PRO A 254 14.59 17.90 6.94
C PRO A 254 13.91 16.57 7.31
N SER A 255 14.31 16.00 8.45
CA SER A 255 13.66 14.80 8.99
C SER A 255 12.16 15.04 9.21
N GLY A 256 11.34 14.06 8.84
CA GLY A 256 9.87 14.12 8.95
C GLY A 256 9.15 15.00 7.92
N GLN A 257 9.86 15.75 7.08
CA GLN A 257 9.25 16.54 6.00
C GLN A 257 9.22 15.78 4.68
N ILE A 258 8.31 16.18 3.79
CA ILE A 258 8.22 15.68 2.42
C ILE A 258 8.67 16.76 1.43
N PRO A 259 9.09 16.41 0.19
CA PRO A 259 9.56 17.40 -0.79
C PRO A 259 8.60 18.59 -1.01
N ALA A 260 7.29 18.33 -0.92
CA ALA A 260 6.28 19.38 -1.09
C ALA A 260 6.38 20.48 -0.03
N ASP A 261 6.90 20.19 1.16
CA ASP A 261 7.07 21.17 2.24
C ASP A 261 8.16 22.20 1.94
N ILE A 262 9.10 21.87 1.04
CA ILE A 262 10.15 22.76 0.53
C ILE A 262 9.88 23.24 -0.91
N GLY A 263 8.64 23.08 -1.39
CA GLY A 263 8.18 23.56 -2.70
C GLY A 263 8.64 22.70 -3.88
N MET A 264 8.85 21.41 -3.66
CA MET A 264 9.35 20.49 -4.69
C MET A 264 8.49 19.23 -4.83
N VAL A 265 8.44 18.67 -6.03
CA VAL A 265 7.87 17.33 -6.26
C VAL A 265 8.86 16.52 -7.09
N CYS A 266 9.15 15.30 -6.66
CA CYS A 266 10.04 14.37 -7.36
C CYS A 266 9.23 13.19 -7.93
N VAL A 267 9.34 12.88 -9.21
CA VAL A 267 8.59 11.78 -9.87
C VAL A 267 9.55 10.92 -10.68
N ASN A 268 9.48 9.60 -10.56
CA ASN A 268 10.29 8.68 -11.34
C ASN A 268 9.87 8.68 -12.83
N ILE A 269 10.83 8.53 -13.73
CA ILE A 269 10.63 8.59 -15.18
C ILE A 269 9.60 7.57 -15.70
N GLY A 270 9.64 6.32 -15.22
CA GLY A 270 8.64 5.31 -15.57
C GLY A 270 7.25 5.74 -15.13
N THR A 271 7.12 6.34 -13.94
CA THR A 271 5.84 6.87 -13.46
C THR A 271 5.33 8.01 -14.35
N THR A 272 6.23 8.88 -14.81
CA THR A 272 5.91 9.95 -15.76
C THR A 272 5.40 9.41 -17.10
N HIS A 273 6.04 8.37 -17.64
CA HIS A 273 5.57 7.70 -18.87
C HIS A 273 4.18 7.06 -18.68
N ALA A 274 3.94 6.41 -17.54
CA ALA A 274 2.63 5.84 -17.21
C ALA A 274 1.52 6.91 -17.10
N ILE A 275 1.84 8.11 -16.60
CA ILE A 275 0.90 9.24 -16.58
C ILE A 275 0.53 9.69 -17.98
N LYS A 276 1.52 9.82 -18.89
CA LYS A 276 1.25 10.12 -20.30
C LYS A 276 0.28 9.11 -20.89
N ARG A 277 0.55 7.81 -20.71
CA ARG A 277 -0.31 6.74 -21.24
C ARG A 277 -1.73 6.79 -20.69
N ALA A 278 -1.87 7.04 -19.39
CA ALA A 278 -3.18 7.15 -18.75
C ALA A 278 -3.98 8.36 -19.26
N VAL A 279 -3.34 9.52 -19.37
CA VAL A 279 -4.02 10.77 -19.71
C VAL A 279 -4.26 10.89 -21.22
N VAL A 280 -3.24 10.68 -22.04
CA VAL A 280 -3.30 10.93 -23.50
C VAL A 280 -3.78 9.72 -24.27
N ASP A 281 -3.34 8.52 -23.89
CA ASP A 281 -3.68 7.30 -24.64
C ASP A 281 -4.91 6.58 -24.06
N GLY A 282 -5.38 6.98 -22.88
CA GLY A 282 -6.49 6.32 -22.18
C GLY A 282 -6.12 4.93 -21.65
N GLU A 283 -4.84 4.68 -21.39
CA GLU A 283 -4.30 3.38 -21.01
C GLU A 283 -3.97 3.33 -19.51
N PRO A 284 -4.73 2.57 -18.69
CA PRO A 284 -4.41 2.41 -17.28
C PRO A 284 -3.10 1.63 -17.08
N LEU A 285 -2.56 1.67 -15.87
CA LEU A 285 -1.31 0.97 -15.53
C LEU A 285 -1.53 -0.54 -15.46
N VAL A 286 -1.32 -1.20 -16.61
CA VAL A 286 -1.42 -2.65 -16.80
C VAL A 286 -0.08 -3.32 -17.09
N SER A 287 0.93 -2.55 -17.48
CA SER A 287 2.27 -3.03 -17.79
C SER A 287 3.34 -2.05 -17.33
N ARG A 288 4.56 -2.53 -17.16
CA ARG A 288 5.73 -1.69 -16.93
C ARG A 288 6.95 -2.26 -17.62
N VAL A 289 7.96 -1.42 -17.86
CA VAL A 289 9.28 -1.89 -18.26
C VAL A 289 9.96 -2.52 -17.05
N THR A 290 10.46 -3.75 -17.24
CA THR A 290 11.16 -4.53 -16.22
C THR A 290 12.42 -5.16 -16.84
N THR A 291 13.55 -4.99 -16.16
CA THR A 291 14.83 -5.59 -16.52
C THR A 291 14.83 -7.08 -16.16
N MET A 292 15.22 -7.95 -17.10
CA MET A 292 15.62 -9.33 -16.83
C MET A 292 17.11 -9.47 -17.06
N THR A 293 17.89 -9.84 -16.04
CA THR A 293 19.34 -9.92 -16.19
C THR A 293 20.02 -10.86 -15.19
N GLY A 294 21.28 -11.20 -15.47
CA GLY A 294 22.16 -12.06 -14.67
C GLY A 294 22.63 -13.27 -15.48
N GLU A 295 23.83 -13.77 -15.18
CA GLU A 295 24.50 -14.84 -15.93
C GLU A 295 23.79 -16.19 -15.88
N ALA A 296 22.82 -16.38 -14.97
CA ALA A 296 21.99 -17.57 -14.99
C ALA A 296 20.91 -17.53 -16.09
N CYS A 297 20.82 -16.44 -16.86
CA CYS A 297 19.95 -16.30 -18.02
C CYS A 297 20.78 -16.12 -19.30
N GLU A 298 20.40 -16.83 -20.36
CA GLU A 298 21.03 -16.65 -21.68
C GLU A 298 20.65 -15.30 -22.30
N ILE A 299 19.38 -14.90 -22.14
CA ILE A 299 18.85 -13.66 -22.70
C ILE A 299 18.75 -12.62 -21.58
N ASN A 300 19.48 -11.52 -21.71
CA ASN A 300 19.49 -10.40 -20.77
C ASN A 300 18.90 -9.18 -21.48
N ARG A 301 17.75 -8.68 -21.04
CA ARG A 301 16.96 -7.69 -21.79
C ARG A 301 15.89 -7.02 -20.92
N ASN A 302 15.46 -5.82 -21.31
CA ASN A 302 14.28 -5.14 -20.77
C ASN A 302 13.00 -5.52 -21.53
N TYR A 303 11.89 -5.73 -20.82
CA TYR A 303 10.61 -6.09 -21.43
C TYR A 303 9.48 -5.19 -20.95
N ASP A 304 8.49 -4.91 -21.81
CA ASP A 304 7.17 -4.50 -21.34
C ASP A 304 6.45 -5.72 -20.77
N VAL A 305 6.39 -5.78 -19.43
CA VAL A 305 5.81 -6.90 -18.70
C VAL A 305 4.43 -6.51 -18.17
N LEU A 306 3.45 -7.38 -18.40
CA LEU A 306 2.11 -7.23 -17.80
C LEU A 306 2.21 -7.41 -16.29
N ILE A 307 1.57 -6.50 -15.55
CA ILE A 307 1.42 -6.64 -14.10
C ILE A 307 0.68 -7.94 -13.82
N GLY A 308 1.16 -8.74 -12.87
CA GLY A 308 0.60 -10.04 -12.55
C GLY A 308 1.24 -11.22 -13.29
N THR A 309 2.15 -10.96 -14.24
CA THR A 309 2.97 -12.02 -14.86
C THR A 309 3.78 -12.74 -13.78
N PRO A 310 3.74 -14.07 -13.68
CA PRO A 310 4.60 -14.82 -12.76
C PRO A 310 6.09 -14.63 -13.09
N VAL A 311 6.95 -14.53 -12.08
CA VAL A 311 8.41 -14.42 -12.29
C VAL A 311 8.97 -15.63 -13.06
N GLU A 312 8.43 -16.82 -12.82
CA GLU A 312 8.80 -18.05 -13.56
C GLU A 312 8.61 -17.90 -15.07
N HIS A 313 7.55 -17.23 -15.52
CA HIS A 313 7.28 -17.04 -16.95
C HIS A 313 8.36 -16.19 -17.62
N MET A 314 8.86 -15.17 -16.90
CA MET A 314 9.97 -14.33 -17.36
C MET A 314 11.30 -15.11 -17.34
N LEU A 315 11.54 -15.93 -16.31
CA LEU A 315 12.73 -16.80 -16.25
C LEU A 315 12.75 -17.81 -17.41
N GLU A 316 11.63 -18.48 -17.67
CA GLU A 316 11.50 -19.47 -18.74
C GLU A 316 11.72 -18.86 -20.12
N HIS A 317 11.15 -17.67 -20.38
CA HIS A 317 11.35 -16.96 -21.65
C HIS A 317 12.81 -16.58 -21.91
N ASN A 318 13.59 -16.40 -20.85
CA ASN A 318 14.98 -15.97 -20.91
C ASN A 318 15.99 -17.13 -20.80
N ASN A 319 15.54 -18.37 -21.01
CA ASN A 319 16.35 -19.61 -20.92
C ASN A 319 17.11 -19.73 -19.60
N PHE A 320 16.41 -19.48 -18.49
CA PHE A 320 16.99 -19.54 -17.16
C PHE A 320 17.53 -20.93 -16.78
N ASP A 321 18.76 -20.96 -16.28
CA ASP A 321 19.39 -22.14 -15.69
C ASP A 321 19.39 -22.08 -14.15
N ALA A 322 18.61 -22.97 -13.54
CA ALA A 322 18.51 -23.06 -12.09
C ALA A 322 19.79 -23.54 -11.40
N GLN A 323 20.68 -24.26 -12.09
CA GLN A 323 21.89 -24.83 -11.49
C GLN A 323 23.01 -23.80 -11.37
N SER A 324 23.06 -22.83 -12.29
CA SER A 324 24.02 -21.73 -12.27
C SER A 324 23.57 -20.56 -11.39
N CYS A 325 22.26 -20.44 -11.11
CA CYS A 325 21.71 -19.34 -10.33
C CYS A 325 21.97 -19.47 -8.83
N SER A 326 22.52 -18.42 -8.21
CA SER A 326 22.71 -18.38 -6.76
C SER A 326 21.41 -18.16 -5.99
N ARG A 327 20.56 -17.23 -6.45
CA ARG A 327 19.22 -16.91 -5.95
C ARG A 327 18.51 -15.96 -6.92
N VAL A 328 17.19 -16.03 -7.03
CA VAL A 328 16.42 -15.03 -7.80
C VAL A 328 16.11 -13.83 -6.91
N ILE A 329 16.44 -12.63 -7.37
CA ILE A 329 16.27 -11.37 -6.64
C ILE A 329 15.23 -10.51 -7.37
N MET A 330 14.27 -9.95 -6.63
CA MET A 330 13.40 -8.91 -7.14
C MET A 330 13.94 -7.54 -6.75
N GLY A 331 14.15 -6.68 -7.74
CA GLY A 331 14.92 -5.44 -7.62
C GLY A 331 16.41 -5.67 -7.93
N GLY A 332 17.27 -4.81 -7.42
CA GLY A 332 18.72 -4.93 -7.60
C GLY A 332 19.43 -5.48 -6.36
N PRO A 333 20.76 -5.61 -6.42
CA PRO A 333 21.53 -6.28 -5.37
C PRO A 333 21.64 -5.50 -4.06
N MET A 334 21.34 -4.20 -4.04
CA MET A 334 21.48 -3.34 -2.86
C MET A 334 20.16 -3.25 -2.07
N MET A 335 19.06 -2.90 -2.75
CA MET A 335 17.75 -2.71 -2.11
C MET A 335 16.79 -3.89 -2.26
N GLY A 336 17.02 -4.75 -3.25
CA GLY A 336 16.16 -5.88 -3.58
C GLY A 336 16.12 -6.98 -2.51
N PHE A 337 15.32 -8.00 -2.77
CA PHE A 337 15.18 -9.14 -1.88
C PHE A 337 15.08 -10.45 -2.67
N SER A 338 15.61 -11.53 -2.09
CA SER A 338 15.51 -12.86 -2.66
C SER A 338 14.06 -13.35 -2.63
N LEU A 339 13.62 -13.94 -3.74
CA LEU A 339 12.31 -14.56 -3.84
C LEU A 339 12.31 -15.95 -3.20
N THR A 340 11.26 -16.23 -2.43
CA THR A 340 11.01 -17.55 -1.83
C THR A 340 10.31 -18.51 -2.81
N SER A 341 9.66 -17.95 -3.84
CA SER A 341 8.91 -18.67 -4.86
C SER A 341 8.95 -17.88 -6.17
N LYS A 342 9.05 -18.58 -7.30
CA LYS A 342 9.02 -17.99 -8.65
C LYS A 342 7.60 -17.74 -9.16
N GLN A 343 6.59 -18.21 -8.44
CA GLN A 343 5.16 -17.97 -8.74
C GLN A 343 4.72 -16.57 -8.30
N ILE A 344 5.57 -15.84 -7.56
CA ILE A 344 5.31 -14.46 -7.16
C ILE A 344 5.13 -13.60 -8.42
N PRO A 345 4.08 -12.75 -8.49
CA PRO A 345 3.84 -11.93 -9.66
C PRO A 345 4.73 -10.68 -9.71
N ILE A 346 5.02 -10.23 -10.93
CA ILE A 346 5.51 -8.89 -11.24
C ILE A 346 4.43 -7.87 -10.86
N VAL A 347 4.78 -6.85 -10.08
CA VAL A 347 3.86 -5.78 -9.66
C VAL A 347 4.31 -4.40 -10.14
N LYS A 348 3.50 -3.37 -9.90
CA LYS A 348 3.80 -1.97 -10.27
C LYS A 348 5.21 -1.50 -9.89
N THR A 349 5.77 -2.03 -8.80
CA THR A 349 7.09 -1.62 -8.26
C THR A 349 8.23 -2.56 -8.66
N THR A 350 7.97 -3.61 -9.44
CA THR A 350 8.98 -4.58 -9.88
C THR A 350 9.75 -4.09 -11.10
N ASN A 351 10.85 -3.37 -10.87
CA ASN A 351 11.71 -2.82 -11.94
C ASN A 351 12.73 -3.80 -12.50
N CYS A 352 13.13 -4.82 -11.74
CA CYS A 352 14.13 -5.80 -12.16
C CYS A 352 13.83 -7.17 -11.56
N ILE A 353 14.09 -8.22 -12.35
CA ILE A 353 14.32 -9.58 -11.89
C ILE A 353 15.78 -9.92 -12.22
N LEU A 354 16.55 -10.17 -11.17
CA LEU A 354 17.97 -10.47 -11.24
C LEU A 354 18.17 -11.95 -10.90
N ALA A 355 18.75 -12.70 -11.84
CA ALA A 355 19.10 -14.11 -11.73
C ALA A 355 20.62 -14.26 -11.89
N PRO A 356 21.40 -13.88 -10.87
CA PRO A 356 22.84 -13.84 -10.96
C PRO A 356 23.45 -15.24 -10.80
N SER A 357 24.63 -15.43 -11.37
CA SER A 357 25.47 -16.59 -11.06
C SER A 357 26.04 -16.50 -9.63
N VAL A 358 26.65 -17.59 -9.17
CA VAL A 358 27.43 -17.60 -7.91
C VAL A 358 28.69 -16.71 -8.03
N GLU A 359 29.22 -16.52 -9.23
CA GLU A 359 30.38 -15.65 -9.47
C GLU A 359 29.99 -14.17 -9.42
N GLU A 360 28.86 -13.80 -10.02
CA GLU A 360 28.32 -12.44 -9.97
C GLU A 360 27.94 -12.02 -8.55
N ILE A 361 27.20 -12.89 -7.86
CA ILE A 361 26.74 -12.63 -6.49
C ILE A 361 26.94 -13.91 -5.66
N PRO A 362 28.10 -14.00 -4.96
CA PRO A 362 28.39 -15.10 -4.07
C PRO A 362 27.35 -15.27 -2.96
N HIS A 363 27.33 -16.47 -2.38
CA HIS A 363 26.56 -16.70 -1.15
C HIS A 363 27.07 -15.77 -0.04
N ASN A 364 26.14 -15.27 0.78
CA ASN A 364 26.51 -14.39 1.88
C ASN A 364 27.44 -15.14 2.83
N GLU A 365 28.62 -14.59 3.09
CA GLU A 365 29.49 -15.11 4.14
C GLU A 365 28.83 -14.93 5.51
N ALA A 366 29.18 -15.81 6.45
CA ALA A 366 28.66 -15.72 7.81
C ALA A 366 29.10 -14.40 8.46
N ALA A 367 28.13 -13.64 8.98
CA ALA A 367 28.39 -12.38 9.67
C ALA A 367 29.38 -12.58 10.83
N GLN A 368 30.45 -11.78 10.84
CA GLN A 368 31.46 -11.77 11.89
C GLN A 368 31.17 -10.64 12.89
N PRO A 369 31.75 -10.70 14.11
CA PRO A 369 31.62 -9.61 15.07
C PRO A 369 32.12 -8.27 14.53
N CYS A 370 31.42 -7.18 14.87
CA CYS A 370 31.78 -5.83 14.44
C CYS A 370 33.16 -5.41 14.99
N ILE A 371 34.11 -5.14 14.09
CA ILE A 371 35.47 -4.68 14.43
C ILE A 371 35.60 -3.16 14.64
N ARG A 372 34.48 -2.43 14.56
CA ARG A 372 34.41 -0.98 14.78
C ARG A 372 35.28 -0.11 13.86
N CYS A 373 35.39 -0.49 12.58
CA CYS A 373 36.22 0.23 11.60
C CYS A 373 35.70 1.62 11.16
N GLY A 374 34.43 1.96 11.38
CA GLY A 374 33.86 3.27 10.99
C GLY A 374 33.36 3.38 9.53
N MET A 375 33.75 2.46 8.64
CA MET A 375 33.41 2.51 7.20
C MET A 375 31.90 2.65 6.91
N CYS A 376 31.05 2.01 7.72
CA CYS A 376 29.60 2.10 7.58
C CYS A 376 29.06 3.53 7.79
N ALA A 377 29.67 4.34 8.66
CA ALA A 377 29.28 5.72 8.90
C ALA A 377 29.73 6.62 7.75
N GLU A 378 30.96 6.41 7.25
CA GLU A 378 31.47 7.13 6.08
C GLU A 378 30.64 6.87 4.83
N ALA A 379 30.19 5.62 4.62
CA ALA A 379 29.36 5.25 3.48
C ALA A 379 27.89 5.69 3.61
N CYS A 380 27.43 6.15 4.78
CA CYS A 380 26.01 6.45 4.99
C CYS A 380 25.61 7.75 4.26
N PRO A 381 24.69 7.71 3.28
CA PRO A 381 24.32 8.88 2.48
C PRO A 381 23.37 9.86 3.19
N VAL A 382 22.94 9.51 4.40
CA VAL A 382 22.11 10.33 5.29
C VAL A 382 22.81 10.61 6.62
N SER A 383 24.12 10.37 6.68
CA SER A 383 24.99 10.72 7.82
C SER A 383 24.52 10.15 9.18
N LEU A 384 23.91 8.96 9.18
CA LEU A 384 23.57 8.24 10.40
C LEU A 384 24.82 7.54 10.99
N LEU A 385 24.66 6.91 12.16
CA LEU A 385 25.68 6.11 12.83
C LEU A 385 25.28 4.62 12.84
N PRO A 386 25.48 3.86 11.74
CA PRO A 386 25.00 2.48 11.62
C PRO A 386 25.51 1.55 12.73
N GLN A 387 26.73 1.74 13.20
CA GLN A 387 27.27 0.96 14.30
C GLN A 387 26.42 1.08 15.58
N GLN A 388 26.01 2.29 15.95
CA GLN A 388 25.18 2.51 17.14
C GLN A 388 23.78 1.94 16.93
N LEU A 389 23.19 2.18 15.75
CA LEU A 389 21.90 1.60 15.38
C LEU A 389 21.92 0.06 15.42
N LEU A 390 23.03 -0.58 15.03
CA LEU A 390 23.19 -2.03 15.14
C LEU A 390 23.15 -2.47 16.60
N TRP A 391 23.94 -1.83 17.48
CA TRP A 391 23.97 -2.19 18.90
C TRP A 391 22.61 -2.04 19.57
N TYR A 392 21.91 -0.94 19.30
CA TYR A 392 20.56 -0.72 19.84
C TYR A 392 19.52 -1.67 19.24
N SER A 393 19.66 -2.03 17.95
CA SER A 393 18.80 -3.04 17.31
C SER A 393 18.99 -4.42 17.92
N GLN A 394 20.24 -4.84 18.17
CA GLN A 394 20.55 -6.11 18.84
C GLN A 394 20.10 -6.15 20.31
N ALA A 395 20.04 -4.99 20.95
CA ALA A 395 19.53 -4.84 22.31
C ALA A 395 18.01 -4.63 22.39
N GLU A 396 17.31 -4.58 21.24
CA GLU A 396 15.88 -4.26 21.14
C GLU A 396 15.50 -2.93 21.83
N ASP A 397 16.44 -1.97 21.89
CA ASP A 397 16.27 -0.67 22.54
C ASP A 397 15.59 0.33 21.59
N HIS A 398 14.26 0.26 21.53
CA HIS A 398 13.42 1.09 20.66
C HIS A 398 13.60 2.59 20.92
N GLU A 399 13.70 3.00 22.18
CA GLU A 399 13.85 4.41 22.55
C GLU A 399 15.16 4.99 22.02
N ARG A 400 16.27 4.26 22.16
CA ARG A 400 17.57 4.69 21.61
C ARG A 400 17.55 4.69 20.09
N LEU A 401 16.92 3.71 19.44
CA LEU A 401 16.81 3.69 17.98
C LEU A 401 16.07 4.91 17.43
N GLU A 402 14.96 5.30 18.05
CA GLU A 402 14.23 6.51 17.69
C GLU A 402 15.08 7.76 17.96
N ALA A 403 15.75 7.85 19.10
CA ALA A 403 16.64 8.96 19.44
C ALA A 403 17.84 9.11 18.49
N HIS A 404 18.23 8.04 17.78
CA HIS A 404 19.29 8.05 16.76
C HIS A 404 18.72 8.06 15.33
N ASN A 405 17.48 8.51 15.16
CA ASN A 405 16.83 8.74 13.87
C ASN A 405 16.79 7.49 12.97
N LEU A 406 16.52 6.31 13.53
CA LEU A 406 16.38 5.08 12.74
C LEU A 406 15.43 5.25 11.54
N PHE A 407 14.36 6.03 11.69
CA PHE A 407 13.39 6.27 10.61
C PHE A 407 13.90 7.11 9.44
N ASP A 408 15.02 7.83 9.60
CA ASP A 408 15.71 8.50 8.48
C ASP A 408 16.57 7.56 7.64
N CYS A 409 16.82 6.33 8.12
CA CYS A 409 17.52 5.32 7.34
C CYS A 409 16.70 5.00 6.08
N ILE A 410 17.28 5.18 4.90
CA ILE A 410 16.61 4.89 3.62
C ILE A 410 16.78 3.43 3.15
N GLU A 411 17.38 2.57 3.97
CA GLU A 411 17.53 1.13 3.69
C GLU A 411 18.30 0.81 2.39
N CYS A 412 19.22 1.70 2.00
CA CYS A 412 19.98 1.59 0.74
C CYS A 412 21.05 0.47 0.75
N GLY A 413 21.41 -0.12 1.88
CA GLY A 413 22.40 -1.20 1.89
C GLY A 413 23.87 -0.76 1.75
N ALA A 414 24.16 0.53 1.51
CA ALA A 414 25.55 1.03 1.38
C ALA A 414 26.43 0.68 2.59
N CYS A 415 25.87 0.76 3.80
CA CYS A 415 26.57 0.40 5.02
C CYS A 415 26.87 -1.11 5.15
N SER A 416 25.96 -1.97 4.65
CA SER A 416 26.17 -3.42 4.63
C SER A 416 27.20 -3.81 3.57
N TYR A 417 27.16 -3.16 2.40
CA TYR A 417 28.09 -3.41 1.30
C TYR A 417 29.55 -3.16 1.68
N VAL A 418 29.84 -2.08 2.42
CA VAL A 418 31.22 -1.75 2.83
C VAL A 418 31.68 -2.48 4.11
N CYS A 419 30.84 -3.33 4.72
CA CYS A 419 31.15 -3.93 6.00
C CYS A 419 32.14 -5.10 5.85
N PRO A 420 33.38 -5.01 6.35
CA PRO A 420 34.35 -6.11 6.25
C PRO A 420 33.97 -7.33 7.09
N SER A 421 33.00 -7.18 8.01
CA SER A 421 32.47 -8.25 8.84
C SER A 421 31.20 -8.89 8.26
N ASN A 422 30.78 -8.51 7.04
CA ASN A 422 29.57 -9.03 6.37
C ASN A 422 28.29 -8.93 7.22
N ILE A 423 28.16 -7.87 8.03
CA ILE A 423 27.00 -7.70 8.91
C ILE A 423 25.81 -7.19 8.08
N PRO A 424 24.64 -7.85 8.12
CA PRO A 424 23.45 -7.42 7.38
C PRO A 424 22.72 -6.27 8.11
N LEU A 425 23.42 -5.15 8.32
CA LEU A 425 22.94 -3.95 9.02
C LEU A 425 21.51 -3.54 8.63
N VAL A 426 21.20 -3.51 7.33
CA VAL A 426 19.87 -3.09 6.86
C VAL A 426 18.75 -4.05 7.27
N GLN A 427 19.02 -5.35 7.38
CA GLN A 427 18.02 -6.33 7.84
C GLN A 427 17.64 -6.08 9.30
N HIS A 428 18.62 -5.78 10.16
CA HIS A 428 18.40 -5.37 11.54
C HIS A 428 17.52 -4.11 11.61
N TYR A 429 17.83 -3.10 10.81
CA TYR A 429 17.06 -1.85 10.80
C TYR A 429 15.62 -2.04 10.29
N ARG A 430 15.42 -2.85 9.25
CA ARG A 430 14.08 -3.19 8.73
C ARG A 430 13.24 -3.90 9.78
N SER A 431 13.83 -4.85 10.52
CA SER A 431 13.16 -5.52 11.64
C SER A 431 12.78 -4.50 12.70
N SER A 432 13.75 -3.75 13.23
CA SER A 432 13.49 -2.79 14.30
C SER A 432 12.47 -1.72 13.93
N LYS A 433 12.49 -1.19 12.69
CA LYS A 433 11.43 -0.27 12.22
C LYS A 433 10.06 -0.92 12.22
N SER A 434 9.97 -2.18 11.79
CA SER A 434 8.72 -2.93 11.77
C SER A 434 8.20 -3.18 13.18
N ASP A 435 9.08 -3.51 14.12
CA ASP A 435 8.75 -3.79 15.51
C ASP A 435 8.31 -2.51 16.24
N ILE A 436 9.01 -1.39 16.03
CA ILE A 436 8.59 -0.08 16.56
C ILE A 436 7.22 0.33 16.00
N LYS A 437 6.99 0.18 14.69
CA LYS A 437 5.68 0.48 14.08
C LYS A 437 4.56 -0.36 14.70
N LYS A 438 4.76 -1.68 14.85
CA LYS A 438 3.79 -2.57 15.51
C LYS A 438 3.50 -2.11 16.94
N ALA A 439 4.53 -1.80 17.73
CA ALA A 439 4.38 -1.32 19.09
C ALA A 439 3.60 0.01 19.15
N GLN A 440 3.86 0.94 18.22
CA GLN A 440 3.11 2.20 18.11
C GLN A 440 1.64 1.95 17.75
N GLU A 441 1.34 1.07 16.78
CA GLU A 441 -0.02 0.72 16.41
C GLU A 441 -0.80 0.07 17.56
N GLU A 442 -0.18 -0.84 18.30
CA GLU A 442 -0.76 -1.47 19.49
C GLU A 442 -1.04 -0.43 20.59
N LYS A 443 -0.12 0.52 20.81
CA LYS A 443 -0.31 1.63 21.75
C LYS A 443 -1.48 2.53 21.35
N VAL A 444 -1.64 2.83 20.07
CA VAL A 444 -2.79 3.59 19.55
C VAL A 444 -4.09 2.81 19.74
N LYS A 445 -4.13 1.52 19.37
CA LYS A 445 -5.32 0.65 19.55
C LYS A 445 -5.71 0.54 21.02
N SER A 446 -4.73 0.40 21.91
CA SER A 446 -4.92 0.35 23.36
C SER A 446 -5.47 1.67 23.90
N THR A 447 -4.90 2.80 23.46
CA THR A 447 -5.38 4.15 23.86
C THR A 447 -6.82 4.38 23.41
N GLN A 448 -7.15 4.06 22.14
CA GLN A 448 -8.52 4.15 21.61
C GLN A 448 -9.48 3.20 22.34
N ALA A 449 -9.03 2.00 22.72
CA ALA A 449 -9.84 1.08 23.51
C ALA A 449 -10.13 1.64 24.92
N ARG A 450 -9.12 2.24 25.57
CA ARG A 450 -9.27 2.91 26.86
C ARG A 450 -10.25 4.09 26.78
N GLU A 451 -10.09 4.97 25.80
CA GLU A 451 -11.00 6.10 25.58
C GLU A 451 -12.44 5.63 25.37
N ARG A 452 -12.66 4.61 24.53
CA ARG A 452 -13.99 4.02 24.31
C ARG A 452 -14.59 3.45 25.60
N PHE A 453 -13.77 2.83 26.46
CA PHE A 453 -14.22 2.32 27.74
C PHE A 453 -14.59 3.46 28.71
N GLU A 454 -13.75 4.49 28.82
CA GLU A 454 -14.00 5.67 29.66
C GLU A 454 -15.27 6.41 29.23
N PHE A 455 -15.45 6.66 27.93
CA PHE A 455 -16.69 7.25 27.39
C PHE A 455 -17.93 6.40 27.69
N ARG A 456 -17.83 5.07 27.57
CA ARG A 456 -18.93 4.17 27.91
C ARG A 456 -19.25 4.23 29.41
N LYS A 457 -18.24 4.24 30.27
CA LYS A 457 -18.41 4.34 31.74
C LYS A 457 -19.09 5.65 32.12
N GLN A 458 -18.63 6.79 31.59
CA GLN A 458 -19.25 8.10 31.81
C GLN A 458 -20.72 8.13 31.38
N ARG A 459 -21.04 7.54 30.21
CA ARG A 459 -22.44 7.45 29.73
C ARG A 459 -23.32 6.62 30.67
N ILE A 460 -22.81 5.52 31.22
CA ILE A 460 -23.56 4.67 32.16
C ILE A 460 -23.77 5.42 33.48
N GLU A 461 -22.73 6.04 34.04
CA GLU A 461 -22.83 6.83 35.28
C GLU A 461 -23.80 8.02 35.14
N LEU A 462 -23.78 8.73 34.01
CA LEU A 462 -24.72 9.83 33.73
C LEU A 462 -26.16 9.31 33.67
N ALA A 463 -26.38 8.19 32.98
CA ALA A 463 -27.71 7.58 32.87
C ALA A 463 -28.22 7.05 34.23
N GLU A 464 -27.33 6.54 35.09
CA GLU A 464 -27.67 6.15 36.46
C GLU A 464 -28.03 7.37 37.31
N LYS A 465 -27.22 8.44 37.30
CA LYS A 465 -27.52 9.69 37.99
C LYS A 465 -28.85 10.30 37.54
N GLU A 466 -29.12 10.32 36.23
CA GLU A 466 -30.42 10.78 35.70
C GLU A 466 -31.59 9.90 36.17
N ARG A 467 -31.41 8.57 36.21
CA ARG A 467 -32.42 7.65 36.71
C ARG A 467 -32.67 7.86 38.21
N GLU A 468 -31.63 8.06 39.00
CA GLU A 468 -31.73 8.37 40.42
C GLU A 468 -32.39 9.72 40.67
N ALA A 469 -32.00 10.77 39.95
CA ALA A 469 -32.64 12.08 40.02
C ALA A 469 -34.13 12.01 39.66
N LYS A 470 -34.50 11.28 38.59
CA LYS A 470 -35.92 11.03 38.23
C LYS A 470 -36.66 10.26 39.33
N ARG A 471 -36.01 9.31 40.01
CA ARG A 471 -36.60 8.57 41.15
C ARG A 471 -36.77 9.47 42.38
N ALA A 472 -35.79 10.30 42.70
CA ALA A 472 -35.85 11.26 43.80
C ALA A 472 -36.95 12.30 43.58
N ALA A 473 -37.00 12.91 42.39
CA ALA A 473 -38.05 13.86 42.01
C ALA A 473 -39.46 13.23 42.09
N ARG A 474 -39.61 11.95 41.67
CA ARG A 474 -40.87 11.22 41.84
C ARG A 474 -41.23 10.99 43.31
N ARG A 475 -40.25 10.69 44.18
CA ARG A 475 -40.48 10.52 45.63
C ARG A 475 -40.87 11.84 46.30
N GLU A 476 -40.22 12.94 45.94
CA GLU A 476 -40.59 14.27 46.44
C GLU A 476 -41.95 14.72 45.95
N ALA A 477 -42.26 14.54 44.66
CA ALA A 477 -43.58 14.82 44.11
C ALA A 477 -44.68 13.97 44.80
N ALA A 478 -44.40 12.69 45.10
CA ALA A 478 -45.32 11.84 45.84
C ALA A 478 -45.51 12.30 47.30
N LYS A 479 -44.45 12.76 47.98
CA LYS A 479 -44.55 13.33 49.33
C LYS A 479 -45.31 14.66 49.35
N GLN A 480 -45.09 15.52 48.35
CA GLN A 480 -45.84 16.77 48.20
C GLN A 480 -47.31 16.52 47.84
N ALA A 481 -47.60 15.49 47.05
CA ALA A 481 -48.97 15.04 46.78
C ALA A 481 -49.65 14.50 48.05
N GLN A 482 -48.92 13.76 48.90
CA GLN A 482 -49.44 13.30 50.20
C GLN A 482 -49.63 14.44 51.23
N ALA A 483 -48.81 15.50 51.15
CA ALA A 483 -48.94 16.68 52.01
C ALA A 483 -50.04 17.65 51.55
N SER A 484 -50.52 17.53 50.30
CA SER A 484 -51.60 18.36 49.74
C SER A 484 -52.97 17.68 49.72
N THR A 485 -53.08 16.43 50.15
CA THR A 485 -54.38 15.75 50.32
C THR A 485 -54.96 16.01 51.71
N GLY A 486 -55.67 17.13 51.84
CA GLY A 486 -56.83 17.22 52.73
C GLY A 486 -57.90 16.22 52.28
N THR A 487 -58.70 15.77 53.24
CA THR A 487 -59.69 14.69 53.14
C THR A 487 -60.76 14.95 52.08
N ASP A 488 -60.54 14.49 50.84
CA ASP A 488 -61.60 14.06 49.90
C ASP A 488 -61.11 13.30 48.64
N ALA A 489 -59.84 12.87 48.58
CA ALA A 489 -59.24 12.31 47.35
C ALA A 489 -59.15 10.77 47.29
N MET A 490 -59.90 10.02 48.10
CA MET A 490 -59.83 8.54 48.08
C MET A 490 -60.65 7.93 46.91
N ALA A 491 -61.69 8.62 46.44
CA ALA A 491 -62.52 8.17 45.32
C ALA A 491 -61.81 8.34 43.96
N ASP A 492 -61.07 9.43 43.76
CA ASP A 492 -60.41 9.73 42.48
C ASP A 492 -59.13 8.92 42.24
N ILE A 493 -58.43 8.49 43.30
CA ILE A 493 -57.21 7.68 43.16
C ILE A 493 -57.55 6.24 42.72
N VAL A 494 -58.69 5.70 43.15
CA VAL A 494 -59.16 4.37 42.71
C VAL A 494 -59.66 4.41 41.25
N ALA A 495 -60.36 5.48 40.86
CA ALA A 495 -60.80 5.69 39.48
C ALA A 495 -59.62 5.91 38.51
N ALA A 496 -58.60 6.68 38.91
CA ALA A 496 -57.40 6.92 38.10
C ALA A 496 -56.47 5.70 38.00
N ALA A 497 -56.42 4.84 39.04
CA ALA A 497 -55.70 3.57 39.01
C ALA A 497 -56.36 2.55 38.07
N GLN A 498 -57.70 2.50 38.05
CA GLN A 498 -58.47 1.66 37.13
C GLN A 498 -58.37 2.16 35.68
N ALA A 499 -58.35 3.47 35.44
CA ALA A 499 -58.14 4.06 34.11
C ALA A 499 -56.72 3.83 33.55
N ARG A 500 -55.68 3.81 34.41
CA ARG A 500 -54.30 3.50 33.99
C ARG A 500 -54.04 2.01 33.73
N ALA A 501 -54.82 1.12 34.35
CA ALA A 501 -54.80 -0.31 34.04
C ALA A 501 -55.47 -0.61 32.68
N ALA A 502 -56.55 0.11 32.35
CA ALA A 502 -57.24 0.01 31.05
C ALA A 502 -56.42 0.58 29.87
N ALA A 503 -55.54 1.56 30.10
CA ALA A 503 -54.68 2.14 29.05
C ALA A 503 -53.42 1.31 28.74
N LYS A 504 -53.20 0.16 29.40
CA LYS A 504 -52.01 -0.69 29.25
C LYS A 504 -52.28 -2.08 28.68
N THR A 505 -53.53 -2.40 28.38
CA THR A 505 -53.87 -3.61 27.63
C THR A 505 -53.60 -3.35 26.15
N THR A 506 -52.41 -3.73 25.69
CA THR A 506 -52.19 -4.01 24.26
C THR A 506 -53.27 -4.97 23.80
N SER A 507 -53.88 -4.69 22.64
CA SER A 507 -54.86 -5.63 22.07
C SER A 507 -54.22 -7.02 21.91
N PRO A 508 -54.99 -8.11 22.08
CA PRO A 508 -54.47 -9.48 21.92
C PRO A 508 -53.72 -9.69 20.58
N GLU A 509 -54.18 -9.04 19.51
CA GLU A 509 -53.50 -9.02 18.20
C GLU A 509 -52.12 -8.36 18.23
N GLN A 510 -51.96 -7.25 18.96
CA GLN A 510 -50.68 -6.54 19.07
C GLN A 510 -49.67 -7.31 19.93
N GLU A 511 -50.14 -8.04 20.93
CA GLU A 511 -49.30 -8.86 21.80
C GLU A 511 -48.83 -10.12 21.09
N LEU A 512 -49.72 -10.79 20.33
CA LEU A 512 -49.38 -11.88 19.43
C LEU A 512 -48.36 -11.45 18.35
N ALA A 513 -48.59 -10.30 17.70
CA ALA A 513 -47.67 -9.77 16.69
C ALA A 513 -46.29 -9.40 17.25
N LYS A 514 -46.20 -9.08 18.54
CA LYS A 514 -44.94 -8.81 19.24
C LYS A 514 -44.19 -10.10 19.58
N LEU A 515 -44.91 -11.14 20.02
CA LEU A 515 -44.34 -12.46 20.30
C LEU A 515 -43.85 -13.14 19.02
N GLN A 516 -44.60 -13.05 17.91
CA GLN A 516 -44.17 -13.55 16.59
C GLN A 516 -42.90 -12.84 16.09
N ARG A 517 -42.83 -11.51 16.22
CA ARG A 517 -41.60 -10.75 15.91
C ARG A 517 -40.41 -11.14 16.78
N ALA A 518 -40.65 -11.46 18.05
CA ALA A 518 -39.60 -11.93 18.96
C ALA A 518 -39.05 -13.31 18.56
N VAL A 519 -39.91 -14.22 18.09
CA VAL A 519 -39.50 -15.53 17.55
C VAL A 519 -38.69 -15.35 16.27
N SER A 520 -39.19 -14.60 15.29
CA SER A 520 -38.47 -14.35 14.02
C SER A 520 -37.09 -13.70 14.24
N SER A 521 -36.99 -12.75 15.17
CA SER A 521 -35.71 -12.14 15.57
C SER A 521 -34.76 -13.12 16.28
N ALA A 522 -35.30 -14.12 16.99
CA ALA A 522 -34.48 -15.14 17.63
C ALA A 522 -34.01 -16.19 16.61
N GLU A 523 -34.81 -16.54 15.60
CA GLU A 523 -34.45 -17.44 14.50
C GLU A 523 -33.29 -16.87 13.67
N MET A 524 -33.38 -15.62 13.23
CA MET A 524 -32.28 -14.92 12.54
C MET A 524 -30.97 -14.92 13.35
N ARG A 525 -31.06 -14.87 14.69
CA ARG A 525 -29.88 -14.89 15.56
C ARG A 525 -29.25 -16.27 15.66
N VAL A 526 -30.05 -17.33 15.63
CA VAL A 526 -29.55 -18.71 15.56
C VAL A 526 -28.87 -18.94 14.21
N GLU A 527 -29.51 -18.56 13.11
CA GLU A 527 -28.96 -18.69 11.76
C GLU A 527 -27.63 -17.94 11.61
N LYS A 528 -27.55 -16.68 12.06
CA LYS A 528 -26.31 -15.90 12.03
C LYS A 528 -25.21 -16.47 12.93
N ALA A 529 -25.57 -17.10 14.05
CA ALA A 529 -24.60 -17.77 14.93
C ALA A 529 -24.10 -19.07 14.31
N GLN A 530 -24.97 -19.81 13.63
CA GLN A 530 -24.64 -21.04 12.90
C GLN A 530 -23.65 -20.77 11.76
N VAL A 531 -23.97 -19.82 10.87
CA VAL A 531 -23.10 -19.43 9.75
C VAL A 531 -21.69 -19.02 10.21
N LYS A 532 -21.60 -18.34 11.36
CA LYS A 532 -20.30 -17.95 11.94
C LYS A 532 -19.52 -19.13 12.49
N LEU A 533 -20.19 -20.11 13.08
CA LEU A 533 -19.55 -21.32 13.59
C LEU A 533 -19.07 -22.20 12.42
N ASP A 534 -19.90 -22.39 11.41
CA ASP A 534 -19.58 -23.17 10.22
C ASP A 534 -18.38 -22.55 9.47
N SER A 535 -18.40 -21.23 9.28
CA SER A 535 -17.27 -20.50 8.70
C SER A 535 -15.98 -20.61 9.54
N ALA A 536 -16.08 -20.64 10.87
CA ALA A 536 -14.91 -20.81 11.73
C ALA A 536 -14.35 -22.25 11.68
N LEU A 537 -15.21 -23.25 11.50
CA LEU A 537 -14.82 -24.65 11.32
C LEU A 537 -14.15 -24.88 9.95
N GLU A 538 -14.71 -24.29 8.88
CA GLU A 538 -14.15 -24.36 7.52
C GLU A 538 -12.76 -23.69 7.43
N ASN A 539 -12.56 -22.59 8.16
CA ASN A 539 -11.29 -21.84 8.17
C ASN A 539 -10.25 -22.36 9.18
N ALA A 540 -10.49 -23.51 9.83
CA ALA A 540 -9.60 -24.11 10.84
C ALA A 540 -9.12 -23.10 11.92
N GLU A 541 -10.03 -22.25 12.39
CA GLU A 541 -9.73 -21.24 13.41
C GLU A 541 -9.36 -21.87 14.77
N PRO A 542 -8.65 -21.14 15.65
CA PRO A 542 -8.22 -21.69 16.94
C PRO A 542 -9.38 -22.27 17.77
N THR A 543 -9.13 -23.41 18.43
CA THR A 543 -10.14 -24.16 19.21
C THR A 543 -10.87 -23.30 20.23
N GLU A 544 -10.20 -22.30 20.81
CA GLU A 544 -10.78 -21.35 21.76
C GLU A 544 -11.89 -20.50 21.12
N LYS A 545 -11.69 -20.05 19.86
CA LYS A 545 -12.68 -19.28 19.10
C LYS A 545 -13.89 -20.13 18.70
N ILE A 546 -13.66 -21.37 18.29
CA ILE A 546 -14.71 -22.35 17.99
C ILE A 546 -15.58 -22.61 19.23
N ASN A 547 -14.96 -22.78 20.40
CA ASN A 547 -15.67 -22.96 21.67
C ASN A 547 -16.55 -21.75 22.03
N ILE A 548 -16.05 -20.52 21.83
CA ILE A 548 -16.82 -19.29 22.06
C ILE A 548 -18.04 -19.22 21.12
N LEU A 549 -17.86 -19.54 19.83
CA LEU A 549 -18.93 -19.51 18.84
C LEU A 549 -19.99 -20.59 19.09
N SER A 550 -19.56 -21.78 19.51
CA SER A 550 -20.45 -22.87 19.93
C SER A 550 -21.29 -22.50 21.16
N ALA A 551 -20.67 -21.87 22.17
CA ALA A 551 -21.40 -21.35 23.33
C ALA A 551 -22.40 -20.24 22.94
N ALA A 552 -22.05 -19.38 21.98
CA ALA A 552 -22.93 -18.34 21.47
C ALA A 552 -24.15 -18.92 20.72
N LEU A 553 -23.97 -19.97 19.92
CA LEU A 553 -25.04 -20.70 19.25
C LEU A 553 -25.99 -21.34 20.26
N SER A 554 -25.45 -22.05 21.25
CA SER A 554 -26.25 -22.66 22.33
C SER A 554 -27.08 -21.61 23.09
N GLY A 555 -26.48 -20.45 23.41
CA GLY A 555 -27.18 -19.34 24.04
C GLY A 555 -28.27 -18.70 23.16
N ALA A 556 -28.11 -18.72 21.83
CA ALA A 556 -29.12 -18.26 20.89
C ALA A 556 -30.29 -19.25 20.79
N GLN A 557 -30.00 -20.55 20.74
CA GLN A 557 -31.00 -21.62 20.72
C GLN A 557 -31.89 -21.61 21.97
N GLN A 558 -31.30 -21.47 23.17
CA GLN A 558 -32.07 -21.35 24.42
C GLN A 558 -33.01 -20.12 24.43
N LYS A 559 -32.61 -19.01 23.78
CA LYS A 559 -33.46 -17.82 23.67
C LYS A 559 -34.59 -18.01 22.67
N LEU A 560 -34.33 -18.72 21.58
CA LEU A 560 -35.37 -19.09 20.61
C LEU A 560 -36.40 -20.00 21.27
N GLU A 561 -35.97 -20.99 22.03
CA GLU A 561 -36.86 -21.91 22.72
C GLU A 561 -37.72 -21.19 23.75
N LYS A 562 -37.15 -20.30 24.56
CA LYS A 562 -37.92 -19.42 25.47
C LYS A 562 -38.91 -18.52 24.73
N ALA A 563 -38.59 -18.04 23.54
CA ALA A 563 -39.49 -17.23 22.73
C ALA A 563 -40.64 -18.07 22.16
N LYS A 564 -40.37 -19.30 21.71
CA LYS A 564 -41.38 -20.25 21.22
C LYS A 564 -42.32 -20.71 22.32
N VAL A 565 -41.80 -21.00 23.52
CA VAL A 565 -42.62 -21.34 24.70
C VAL A 565 -43.57 -20.19 25.05
N ARG A 566 -43.08 -18.95 25.10
CA ARG A 566 -43.93 -17.77 25.37
C ARG A 566 -45.00 -17.52 24.30
N LEU A 567 -44.72 -17.85 23.04
CA LEU A 567 -45.72 -17.76 21.97
C LEU A 567 -46.78 -18.87 22.10
N ALA A 568 -46.37 -20.08 22.46
CA ALA A 568 -47.27 -21.21 22.67
C ALA A 568 -48.18 -21.01 23.89
N GLU A 569 -47.64 -20.49 25.00
CA GLU A 569 -48.40 -20.12 26.20
C GLU A 569 -49.44 -19.02 25.96
N HIS A 570 -49.28 -18.22 24.90
CA HIS A 570 -50.20 -17.14 24.52
C HIS A 570 -51.21 -17.53 23.42
N SER A 571 -50.99 -18.69 22.77
CA SER A 571 -51.84 -19.18 21.68
C SER A 571 -52.82 -20.29 22.11
N ASN A 572 -52.69 -20.78 23.36
CA ASN A 572 -53.64 -21.66 24.07
C ASN A 572 -54.46 -20.82 25.05
#